data_AF-A0A4Q7U8K7-F1
#
_entry.id   AF-A0A4Q7U8K7-F1
#
_cell.length_a   1.000
_cell.length_b   1.000
_cell.length_c   1.000
_cell.angle_alpha   90.00
_cell.angle_beta   90.00
_cell.angle_gamma   90.00
#
_symmetry.space_group_name_H-M   'P 1'
#
loop_
_entity.id
_entity.type
_entity.pdbx_description
1 polymer ?
#
loop_
_entity_poly.entity_id
_entity_poly.type
_entity_poly.pdbx_seq_one_letter_code
_entity_poly.pdbx_strand_id
1 'polypeptide(L)'
;MTWKTAEALLDRKDSVGLRLVLLARSYAANEATAAEIQAALDCNPDWMTADGADRLTRHLRELTVDEDAGVREEARRILGRLRSQ
;
A
#
# COMPACT_ATOMS: atom_id res chain seq x y z
N MET A 1 15.51 9.67 1.33
CA MET A 1 15.34 8.56 0.39
C MET A 1 14.24 9.01 -0.57
N THR A 2 14.55 9.18 -1.85
CA THR A 2 13.72 9.92 -2.82
C THR A 2 12.82 9.00 -3.65
N TRP A 3 11.54 9.38 -3.83
CA TRP A 3 10.49 8.92 -4.77
C TRP A 3 10.77 7.68 -5.66
N LYS A 4 11.87 7.67 -6.44
CA LYS A 4 12.30 6.56 -7.31
C LYS A 4 12.40 5.19 -6.63
N THR A 5 12.65 5.14 -5.32
CA THR A 5 12.72 3.86 -4.59
C THR A 5 11.33 3.25 -4.37
N ALA A 6 10.30 4.09 -4.17
CA ALA A 6 8.92 3.65 -4.02
C ALA A 6 8.35 3.13 -5.35
N GLU A 7 8.64 3.83 -6.47
CA GLU A 7 8.30 3.38 -7.83
C GLU A 7 8.86 1.99 -8.15
N ALA A 8 10.15 1.76 -7.86
CA ALA A 8 10.80 0.48 -8.15
C ALA A 8 10.26 -0.70 -7.30
N LEU A 9 9.74 -0.44 -6.10
CA LEU A 9 9.09 -1.45 -5.26
C LEU A 9 7.68 -1.80 -5.75
N LEU A 10 6.99 -0.84 -6.38
CA LEU A 10 5.64 -0.99 -6.91
C LEU A 10 5.56 -1.76 -8.23
N ASP A 11 6.60 -1.63 -9.06
CA ASP A 11 6.64 -2.18 -10.42
C ASP A 11 6.66 -3.72 -10.46
N ARG A 12 6.93 -4.38 -9.33
CA ARG A 12 7.05 -5.85 -9.20
C ARG A 12 5.73 -6.62 -9.00
N LYS A 13 4.58 -5.93 -9.02
CA LYS A 13 3.18 -6.44 -9.00
C LYS A 13 2.96 -7.91 -8.58
N ASP A 14 2.67 -8.10 -7.28
CA ASP A 14 1.97 -9.25 -6.67
C ASP A 14 1.62 -8.87 -5.20
N SER A 15 0.89 -9.70 -4.45
CA SER A 15 0.71 -9.63 -2.99
C SER A 15 2.03 -9.38 -2.25
N VAL A 16 3.14 -9.92 -2.78
CA VAL A 16 4.50 -9.67 -2.31
C VAL A 16 4.90 -8.20 -2.47
N GLY A 17 4.64 -7.60 -3.64
CA GLY A 17 4.90 -6.19 -3.89
C GLY A 17 4.07 -5.28 -2.98
N LEU A 18 2.78 -5.60 -2.81
CA LEU A 18 1.92 -4.83 -1.89
C LEU A 18 2.43 -4.94 -0.44
N ARG A 19 2.80 -6.14 0.02
CA ARG A 19 3.39 -6.34 1.35
C ARG A 19 4.64 -5.49 1.55
N LEU A 20 5.56 -5.49 0.57
CA LEU A 20 6.80 -4.70 0.63
C LEU A 20 6.52 -3.20 0.72
N VAL A 21 5.50 -2.70 0.02
CA VAL A 21 5.13 -1.29 0.04
C VAL A 21 4.51 -0.89 1.37
N LEU A 22 3.60 -1.71 1.91
CA LEU A 22 3.02 -1.47 3.23
C LEU A 22 4.08 -1.51 4.32
N LEU A 23 5.04 -2.42 4.21
CA LEU A 23 6.20 -2.48 5.11
C LEU A 23 7.08 -1.24 4.99
N ALA A 24 7.41 -0.81 3.77
CA ALA A 24 8.20 0.39 3.54
C ALA A 24 7.51 1.64 4.10
N ARG A 25 6.19 1.70 3.98
CA ARG A 25 5.39 2.79 4.52
C ARG A 25 5.29 2.76 6.04
N SER A 26 5.16 1.57 6.66
CA SER A 26 5.11 1.45 8.12
C SER A 26 6.44 1.85 8.78
N TYR A 27 7.56 1.65 8.08
CA TYR A 27 8.89 2.09 8.51
C TYR A 27 9.28 3.51 8.06
N ALA A 28 8.43 4.22 7.34
CA ALA A 28 8.74 5.57 6.91
C ALA A 28 8.91 6.49 8.14
N ALA A 29 10.16 6.89 8.39
CA ALA A 29 10.54 7.66 9.58
C ALA A 29 9.97 9.08 9.64
N ASN A 30 9.41 9.59 8.53
CA ASN A 30 8.72 10.87 8.48
C ASN A 30 7.41 10.76 7.68
N GLU A 31 6.45 11.61 8.04
CA GLU A 31 5.12 11.63 7.41
C GLU A 31 5.16 11.97 5.92
N ALA A 32 6.12 12.79 5.48
CA ALA A 32 6.26 13.17 4.08
C ALA A 32 6.62 11.96 3.19
N THR A 33 7.53 11.10 3.63
CA THR A 33 7.90 9.85 2.93
C THR A 33 6.73 8.87 2.92
N ALA A 34 5.96 8.77 4.01
CA ALA A 34 4.73 7.98 4.01
C ALA A 34 3.69 8.51 3.01
N ALA A 35 3.57 9.83 2.89
CA ALA A 35 2.68 10.48 1.93
C ALA A 35 3.14 10.29 0.47
N GLU A 36 4.43 10.35 0.19
CA GLU A 36 5.00 10.05 -1.13
C GLU A 36 4.68 8.61 -1.56
N ILE A 37 4.83 7.65 -0.65
CA ILE A 37 4.46 6.25 -0.92
C ILE A 37 2.95 6.12 -1.19
N GLN A 38 2.09 6.80 -0.42
CA GLN A 38 0.65 6.82 -0.68
C GLN A 38 0.31 7.44 -2.03
N ALA A 39 0.96 8.54 -2.42
CA ALA A 39 0.71 9.16 -3.70
C ALA A 39 1.10 8.23 -4.87
N ALA A 40 2.23 7.52 -4.75
CA ALA A 40 2.63 6.52 -5.73
C ALA A 40 1.62 5.36 -5.83
N LEU A 41 1.00 4.97 -4.71
CA LEU A 41 -0.09 4.00 -4.68
C LEU A 41 -1.36 4.52 -5.38
N ASP A 42 -1.75 5.75 -5.10
CA ASP A 42 -2.97 6.37 -5.64
C ASP A 42 -2.87 6.61 -7.16
N CYS A 43 -1.66 6.85 -7.66
CA CYS A 43 -1.39 6.97 -9.09
C CYS A 43 -1.31 5.62 -9.83
N ASN A 44 -1.51 4.48 -9.17
CA ASN A 44 -1.50 3.17 -9.84
C ASN A 44 -2.78 3.01 -10.70
N PRO A 45 -2.66 2.98 -12.04
CA PRO A 45 -3.84 2.94 -12.92
C PRO A 45 -4.67 1.67 -12.72
N ASP A 46 -4.05 0.56 -12.31
CA ASP A 46 -4.78 -0.67 -12.01
C ASP A 46 -5.81 -0.41 -10.91
N TRP A 47 -5.42 0.33 -9.86
CA TRP A 47 -6.24 0.58 -8.68
C TRP A 47 -7.36 1.59 -8.93
N MET A 48 -7.18 2.46 -9.92
CA MET A 48 -8.19 3.44 -10.34
C MET A 48 -9.35 2.82 -11.12
N THR A 49 -9.30 1.51 -11.44
CA THR A 49 -10.42 0.77 -12.01
C THR A 49 -11.26 0.11 -10.92
N ALA A 50 -12.56 -0.10 -11.16
CA ALA A 50 -13.43 -0.80 -10.19
C ALA A 50 -12.88 -2.21 -9.85
N ASP A 51 -12.49 -2.98 -10.87
CA ASP A 51 -11.92 -4.31 -10.68
C ASP A 51 -10.60 -4.27 -9.88
N GLY A 52 -9.78 -3.24 -10.08
CA GLY A 52 -8.53 -3.10 -9.35
C GLY A 52 -8.71 -2.61 -7.93
N ALA A 53 -9.70 -1.74 -7.66
CA ALA A 53 -10.09 -1.36 -6.31
C ALA A 53 -10.62 -2.57 -5.52
N ASP A 54 -11.39 -3.45 -6.16
CA ASP A 54 -11.86 -4.70 -5.56
C ASP A 54 -10.72 -5.68 -5.32
N ARG A 55 -9.79 -5.83 -6.27
CA ARG A 55 -8.56 -6.62 -6.08
C ARG A 55 -7.75 -6.08 -4.92
N LEU A 56 -7.49 -4.77 -4.88
CA LEU A 56 -6.75 -4.11 -3.81
C LEU A 56 -7.41 -4.36 -2.45
N THR A 57 -8.72 -4.16 -2.36
CA THR A 57 -9.48 -4.40 -1.12
C THR A 57 -9.33 -5.84 -0.65
N ARG A 58 -9.34 -6.82 -1.56
CA ARG A 58 -9.12 -8.24 -1.24
C ARG A 58 -7.71 -8.49 -0.69
N HIS A 59 -6.68 -7.98 -1.37
CA HIS A 59 -5.29 -8.18 -0.94
C HIS A 59 -5.01 -7.48 0.40
N LEU A 60 -5.57 -6.28 0.62
CA LEU A 60 -5.46 -5.60 1.91
C LEU A 60 -6.12 -6.38 3.04
N ARG A 61 -7.28 -7.02 2.79
CA ARG A 61 -7.95 -7.89 3.78
C ARG A 61 -7.08 -9.07 4.16
N GLU A 62 -6.47 -9.73 3.18
CA GLU A 62 -5.51 -10.83 3.42
C GLU A 62 -4.30 -10.34 4.25
N LEU A 63 -3.78 -9.16 3.97
CA LEU A 63 -2.65 -8.58 4.70
C LEU A 63 -3.00 -8.07 6.10
N THR A 64 -4.28 -7.99 6.49
CA THR A 64 -4.65 -7.66 7.88
C THR A 64 -4.30 -8.75 8.90
N VAL A 65 -3.90 -9.94 8.42
CA VAL A 65 -3.40 -11.06 9.23
C VAL A 65 -1.94 -11.42 8.93
N ASP A 66 -1.21 -10.58 8.19
CA ASP A 66 0.22 -10.77 7.89
C ASP A 66 1.04 -10.95 9.17
N GLU A 67 2.18 -11.64 9.13
CA GLU A 67 3.03 -11.83 10.31
C GLU A 67 3.64 -10.51 10.81
N ASP A 68 3.91 -9.58 9.91
CA ASP A 68 4.48 -8.27 10.23
C ASP A 68 3.41 -7.31 10.76
N ALA A 69 3.63 -6.78 11.97
CA ALA A 69 2.67 -5.87 12.61
C ALA A 69 2.53 -4.56 11.83
N GLY A 70 3.61 -4.02 11.27
CA GLY A 70 3.57 -2.81 10.45
C GLY A 70 2.74 -2.99 9.19
N VAL A 71 2.86 -4.14 8.52
CA VAL A 71 2.02 -4.49 7.36
C VAL A 71 0.54 -4.57 7.77
N ARG A 72 0.22 -5.30 8.84
CA ARG A 72 -1.18 -5.45 9.30
C ARG A 72 -1.83 -4.11 9.65
N GLU A 73 -1.12 -3.26 10.40
CA GLU A 73 -1.66 -1.96 10.81
C GLU A 73 -1.87 -1.02 9.63
N GLU A 74 -0.92 -0.97 8.69
CA GLU A 74 -1.05 -0.12 7.52
C GLU A 74 -2.15 -0.62 6.58
N ALA A 75 -2.29 -1.94 6.42
CA ALA A 75 -3.41 -2.54 5.68
C ALA A 75 -4.77 -2.14 6.26
N ARG A 76 -4.91 -2.19 7.59
CA ARG A 76 -6.14 -1.76 8.29
C ARG A 76 -6.40 -0.27 8.12
N ARG A 77 -5.37 0.57 8.22
CA ARG A 77 -5.47 2.02 8.05
C ARG A 77 -5.98 2.37 6.65
N ILE A 78 -5.44 1.75 5.61
CA ILE A 78 -5.85 2.00 4.22
C ILE A 78 -7.29 1.49 4.00
N LEU A 79 -7.63 0.29 4.47
CA LEU A 79 -9.02 -0.23 4.42
C LEU A 79 -10.01 0.69 5.13
N GLY A 80 -9.62 1.27 6.27
CA GLY A 80 -10.45 2.24 6.99
C GLY A 80 -10.75 3.49 6.17
N ARG A 81 -9.76 4.00 5.42
CA ARG A 81 -9.94 5.16 4.52
C ARG A 81 -10.84 4.81 3.33
N LEU A 82 -10.64 3.66 2.70
CA LEU A 82 -11.45 3.21 1.56
C LEU A 82 -12.93 3.02 1.91
N ARG A 83 -13.24 2.63 3.16
CA ARG A 83 -14.64 2.49 3.63
C ARG A 83 -15.31 3.83 3.97
N SER A 84 -14.53 4.90 4.08
CA SER A 84 -15.01 6.24 4.42
C SER A 84 -15.17 7.15 3.20
N GLN A 85 -14.85 6.66 2.01
CA GLN A 85 -15.12 7.31 0.71
C GLN A 85 -16.43 6.79 0.13
#